data_AF-A0A5C7N104-F1
#
_entry.id   AF-A0A5C7N104-F1
#
_cell.length_a   1.000
_cell.length_b   1.000
_cell.length_c   1.000
_cell.angle_alpha   90.00
_cell.angle_beta   90.00
_cell.angle_gamma   90.00
#
_symmetry.space_group_name_H-M   'P 1'
#
loop_
_entity.id
_entity.type
_entity.pdbx_description
1 polymer ?
#
loop_
_entity_poly.entity_id
_entity_poly.type
_entity_poly.pdbx_seq_one_letter_code
_entity_poly.pdbx_strand_id
1 'polypeptide(L)'
;MPAWSRCSRALSSCVGLRPTRTWIRLARRWVTPRRRPSRCHRPPSARAPRSWMPIHADRQQVSGLWTVVTAAPALSNICSGWAQTAGFEIVTENGATTLRPQDRNRGSYQILVRRHGRLELIETDQDGSSTSALFAADMEVLEHYLMAILGDEIRDQLDLEYLELPWAADALHPQFTLSAVENGYQTLRRLDGSPVAAARCEADDTAVSLALLVPLSHLLTFDLPTLKRAFLDVVGAPLLANGRYAAIADHRRR
;
A
#
# COMPACT_ATOMS: atom_id res chain seq x y z
N MET A 1 54.40 -30.57 -4.94
CA MET A 1 53.97 -31.82 -4.29
C MET A 1 54.99 -32.19 -3.22
N PRO A 2 54.62 -32.81 -2.09
CA PRO A 2 53.31 -33.35 -1.68
C PRO A 2 52.76 -32.65 -0.41
N ALA A 3 51.67 -33.03 0.24
CA ALA A 3 50.34 -33.53 -0.14
C ALA A 3 49.63 -33.88 1.19
N TRP A 4 48.41 -33.38 1.38
CA TRP A 4 47.27 -34.04 2.06
C TRP A 4 47.40 -34.21 3.61
N SER A 5 46.38 -33.97 4.44
CA SER A 5 45.02 -34.53 4.37
C SER A 5 43.97 -33.71 5.14
N ARG A 6 42.74 -33.86 4.64
CA ARG A 6 41.44 -33.40 5.15
C ARG A 6 40.97 -34.20 6.37
N CYS A 7 40.12 -33.56 7.17
CA CYS A 7 38.84 -34.08 7.72
C CYS A 7 38.04 -32.86 8.21
N SER A 8 37.00 -32.38 7.52
CA SER A 8 35.59 -32.83 7.50
C SER A 8 34.75 -32.42 8.73
N ARG A 9 33.85 -31.47 8.46
CA ARG A 9 32.50 -31.21 9.02
C ARG A 9 32.33 -30.98 10.54
N ALA A 10 31.83 -29.80 10.86
CA ALA A 10 30.55 -29.67 11.57
C ALA A 10 29.81 -28.40 11.13
N LEU A 11 28.66 -28.61 10.52
CA LEU A 11 27.57 -27.63 10.39
C LEU A 11 27.04 -27.32 11.80
N SER A 12 26.87 -26.03 12.13
CA SER A 12 25.84 -25.51 13.05
C SER A 12 26.01 -23.99 13.09
N SER A 13 25.11 -23.26 12.44
CA SER A 13 23.91 -22.72 13.07
C SER A 13 24.22 -21.50 13.91
N CYS A 14 24.00 -20.32 13.32
CA CYS A 14 23.39 -19.14 13.96
C CYS A 14 23.12 -18.11 12.86
N VAL A 15 22.18 -18.43 11.95
CA VAL A 15 21.53 -17.40 11.13
C VAL A 15 20.66 -16.60 12.09
N GLY A 16 21.18 -15.46 12.54
CA GLY A 16 20.45 -14.48 13.32
C GLY A 16 19.34 -13.89 12.46
N LEU A 17 18.13 -14.45 12.58
CA LEU A 17 16.90 -13.81 12.18
C LEU A 17 16.83 -12.43 12.86
N ARG A 18 17.13 -11.37 12.12
CA ARG A 18 16.79 -9.99 12.51
C ARG A 18 15.37 -9.70 12.03
N PRO A 19 14.37 -9.51 12.90
CA PRO A 19 13.04 -9.13 12.49
C PRO A 19 12.95 -7.60 12.51
N THR A 20 13.33 -6.93 11.43
CA THR A 20 13.11 -5.49 11.27
C THR A 20 11.70 -5.24 10.73
N ARG A 21 10.95 -4.44 11.48
CA ARG A 21 9.49 -4.26 11.38
C ARG A 21 9.19 -3.10 10.42
N THR A 22 8.92 -3.37 9.16
CA THR A 22 8.43 -2.33 8.22
C THR A 22 6.95 -2.03 8.48
N TRP A 23 6.49 -0.79 8.25
CA TRP A 23 5.08 -0.37 8.42
C TRP A 23 4.12 -1.09 7.45
N ILE A 24 4.57 -1.45 6.23
CA ILE A 24 3.81 -2.31 5.30
C ILE A 24 3.81 -3.78 5.78
N ARG A 25 4.91 -4.29 6.34
CA ARG A 25 4.96 -5.65 6.93
C ARG A 25 4.21 -5.75 8.26
N LEU A 26 4.06 -4.66 9.00
CA LEU A 26 3.17 -4.54 10.15
C LEU A 26 1.70 -4.65 9.73
N ALA A 27 1.31 -4.25 8.52
CA ALA A 27 -0.01 -4.59 7.99
C ALA A 27 -0.12 -6.09 7.60
N ARG A 28 0.95 -6.68 7.03
CA ARG A 28 0.96 -8.08 6.56
C ARG A 28 0.97 -9.13 7.67
N ARG A 29 1.58 -8.87 8.84
CA ARG A 29 1.79 -9.90 9.87
C ARG A 29 0.55 -10.26 10.71
N TRP A 30 -0.56 -9.54 10.57
CA TRP A 30 -1.79 -9.75 11.37
C TRP A 30 -2.92 -10.49 10.65
N VAL A 31 -2.71 -10.90 9.38
CA VAL A 31 -3.73 -11.57 8.55
C VAL A 31 -3.86 -13.09 8.84
N THR A 32 -3.10 -13.66 9.78
CA THR A 32 -3.31 -15.07 10.19
C THR A 32 -4.36 -15.17 11.32
N PRO A 33 -5.46 -15.92 11.12
CA PRO A 33 -6.54 -15.96 12.09
C PRO A 33 -6.13 -16.77 13.32
N ARG A 34 -5.89 -16.10 14.46
CA ARG A 34 -5.98 -16.76 15.77
C ARG A 34 -7.43 -16.80 16.21
N ARG A 35 -7.85 -18.01 16.59
CA ARG A 35 -9.21 -18.45 16.95
C ARG A 35 -10.00 -17.42 17.79
N ARG A 36 -11.28 -17.28 17.43
CA ARG A 36 -12.35 -16.58 18.17
C ARG A 36 -12.46 -17.01 19.65
N PRO A 37 -12.96 -16.09 20.49
CA PRO A 37 -14.11 -16.42 21.32
C PRO A 37 -15.32 -15.49 21.09
N SER A 38 -16.46 -16.13 21.31
CA SER A 38 -17.89 -15.80 21.30
C SER A 38 -18.39 -14.39 21.69
N ARG A 39 -19.41 -13.96 20.92
CA ARG A 39 -20.65 -13.22 21.24
C ARG A 39 -20.60 -12.04 22.23
N CYS A 40 -21.11 -10.88 21.79
CA CYS A 40 -22.24 -10.18 22.45
C CYS A 40 -22.79 -9.01 21.59
N HIS A 41 -23.91 -8.45 22.06
CA HIS A 41 -25.05 -7.86 21.36
C HIS A 41 -24.89 -6.48 20.69
N ARG A 42 -25.81 -6.21 19.75
CA ARG A 42 -25.97 -4.99 18.93
C ARG A 42 -27.18 -4.16 19.42
N PRO A 43 -27.10 -2.81 19.49
CA PRO A 43 -28.28 -1.93 19.48
C PRO A 43 -28.40 -1.10 18.18
N PRO A 44 -29.57 -0.47 17.92
CA PRO A 44 -30.02 -0.10 16.58
C PRO A 44 -29.61 1.31 16.11
N SER A 45 -29.69 1.45 14.79
CA SER A 45 -29.28 2.55 13.92
C SER A 45 -30.03 3.87 14.11
N ALA A 46 -29.29 4.98 14.01
CA ALA A 46 -29.80 6.29 13.57
C ALA A 46 -29.24 6.62 12.17
N ARG A 47 -30.09 7.11 11.27
CA ARG A 47 -29.79 7.42 9.86
C ARG A 47 -28.83 8.62 9.73
N ALA A 48 -27.79 8.46 8.92
CA ALA A 48 -26.89 9.52 8.46
C ALA A 48 -27.02 9.75 6.93
N PRO A 49 -26.78 10.98 6.43
CA PRO A 49 -26.87 11.33 5.01
C PRO A 49 -25.61 10.96 4.21
N ARG A 50 -25.84 10.56 2.94
CA ARG A 50 -24.91 10.40 1.79
C ARG A 50 -23.50 9.90 2.12
N SER A 51 -23.41 8.61 2.43
CA SER A 51 -22.20 7.87 2.73
C SER A 51 -21.55 7.24 1.50
N TRP A 52 -20.24 6.99 1.61
CA TRP A 52 -19.55 5.94 0.85
C TRP A 52 -20.18 4.59 1.20
N MET A 53 -21.17 4.17 0.42
CA MET A 53 -21.68 2.80 0.52
C MET A 53 -20.81 1.87 -0.32
N PRO A 54 -20.10 0.90 0.27
CA PRO A 54 -19.64 -0.26 -0.46
C PRO A 54 -20.87 -1.07 -0.86
N ILE A 55 -21.04 -1.28 -2.16
CA ILE A 55 -22.12 -2.11 -2.68
C ILE A 55 -21.73 -3.57 -2.42
N HIS A 56 -22.61 -4.29 -1.73
CA HIS A 56 -22.55 -5.75 -1.64
C HIS A 56 -22.33 -6.33 -3.04
N ALA A 57 -21.32 -7.18 -3.20
CA ALA A 57 -21.18 -8.03 -4.37
C ALA A 57 -22.33 -9.05 -4.33
N ASP A 58 -23.49 -8.66 -4.86
CA ASP A 58 -24.57 -9.59 -5.10
C ASP A 58 -24.20 -10.42 -6.33
N ARG A 59 -24.02 -11.71 -6.10
CA ARG A 59 -23.70 -12.70 -7.12
C ARG A 59 -25.00 -13.01 -7.85
N GLN A 60 -25.37 -12.16 -8.80
CA GLN A 60 -26.42 -12.48 -9.78
C GLN A 60 -25.90 -12.37 -11.21
N GLN A 61 -25.90 -13.54 -11.84
CA GLN A 61 -25.76 -13.77 -13.26
C GLN A 61 -26.99 -13.19 -13.98
N VAL A 62 -26.80 -12.15 -14.79
CA VAL A 62 -27.81 -11.69 -15.75
C VAL A 62 -27.13 -11.46 -17.10
N SER A 63 -27.56 -12.26 -18.08
CA SER A 63 -27.16 -12.19 -19.48
C SER A 63 -27.53 -10.84 -20.12
N GLY A 64 -26.60 -10.35 -20.93
CA GLY A 64 -26.86 -9.39 -22.01
C GLY A 64 -26.83 -7.93 -21.61
N LEU A 65 -25.67 -7.28 -21.76
CA LEU A 65 -25.51 -5.85 -22.03
C LEU A 65 -24.02 -5.58 -22.34
N TRP A 66 -23.79 -4.67 -23.28
CA TRP A 66 -22.50 -4.36 -23.88
C TRP A 66 -21.44 -4.11 -22.80
N THR A 67 -20.41 -4.95 -22.75
CA THR A 67 -19.21 -4.68 -21.96
C THR A 67 -18.54 -3.46 -22.58
N VAL A 68 -18.75 -2.29 -22.00
CA VAL A 68 -17.79 -1.19 -22.16
C VAL A 68 -16.49 -1.73 -21.59
N VAL A 69 -15.63 -2.24 -22.47
CA VAL A 69 -14.25 -2.61 -22.13
C VAL A 69 -13.60 -1.29 -21.72
N THR A 70 -13.66 -1.01 -20.43
CA THR A 70 -12.90 0.11 -19.87
C THR A 70 -11.45 -0.31 -19.97
N ALA A 71 -10.66 0.45 -20.72
CA ALA A 71 -9.24 0.16 -20.89
C ALA A 71 -8.58 0.06 -19.50
N ALA A 72 -7.63 -0.86 -19.36
CA ALA A 72 -6.92 -1.05 -18.10
C ALA A 72 -6.24 0.27 -17.68
N PRO A 73 -6.26 0.59 -16.38
CA PRO A 73 -5.72 1.85 -15.88
C PRO A 73 -4.20 1.89 -16.12
N ALA A 74 -3.73 2.81 -16.96
CA ALA A 74 -2.32 2.87 -17.32
C ALA A 74 -1.49 3.60 -16.24
N LEU A 75 -0.36 3.01 -15.88
CA LEU A 75 0.64 3.67 -15.04
C LEU A 75 1.41 4.72 -15.86
N SER A 76 1.81 5.81 -15.21
CA SER A 76 2.77 6.76 -15.75
C SER A 76 4.10 6.08 -16.04
N ASN A 77 4.90 6.69 -16.92
CA ASN A 77 6.24 6.19 -17.24
C ASN A 77 7.15 6.13 -16.01
N ILE A 78 6.98 7.07 -15.06
CA ILE A 78 7.78 7.12 -13.83
C ILE A 78 7.42 5.92 -12.95
N CYS A 79 6.13 5.72 -12.65
CA CYS A 79 5.70 4.60 -11.83
C CYS A 79 5.99 3.25 -12.51
N SER A 80 5.87 3.19 -13.84
CA SER A 80 6.17 1.97 -14.61
C SER A 80 7.65 1.59 -14.53
N GLY A 81 8.55 2.54 -14.76
CA GLY A 81 9.99 2.31 -14.62
C GLY A 81 10.40 2.00 -13.18
N TRP A 82 9.72 2.58 -12.19
CA TRP A 82 9.93 2.27 -10.78
C TRP A 82 9.51 0.85 -10.43
N ALA A 83 8.35 0.39 -10.92
CA ALA A 83 7.91 -1.00 -10.74
C ALA A 83 8.88 -2.01 -11.38
N GLN A 84 9.38 -1.71 -12.58
CA GLN A 84 10.40 -2.54 -13.23
C GLN A 84 11.70 -2.59 -12.43
N THR A 85 12.14 -1.45 -11.88
CA THR A 85 13.33 -1.38 -10.99
C THR A 85 13.11 -2.23 -9.75
N ALA A 86 11.89 -2.25 -9.19
CA ALA A 86 11.52 -3.09 -8.06
C ALA A 86 11.33 -4.58 -8.42
N GLY A 87 11.60 -4.99 -9.67
CA GLY A 87 11.50 -6.38 -10.12
C GLY A 87 10.09 -6.82 -10.47
N PHE A 88 9.22 -5.90 -10.89
CA PHE A 88 7.87 -6.22 -11.38
C PHE A 88 7.77 -6.03 -12.90
N GLU A 89 7.10 -6.97 -13.54
CA GLU A 89 6.58 -6.82 -14.89
C GLU A 89 5.17 -6.21 -14.82
N ILE A 90 4.85 -5.31 -15.74
CA ILE A 90 3.51 -4.71 -15.83
C ILE A 90 2.79 -5.38 -16.99
N VAL A 91 1.68 -6.04 -16.69
CA VAL A 91 0.86 -6.74 -17.66
C VAL A 91 -0.60 -6.29 -17.55
N THR A 92 -1.33 -6.38 -18.65
CA THR A 92 -2.78 -6.16 -18.66
C THR A 92 -3.50 -7.49 -18.68
N GLU A 93 -4.29 -7.77 -17.66
CA GLU A 93 -5.02 -9.04 -17.50
C GLU A 93 -6.47 -8.73 -17.13
N ASN A 94 -7.43 -9.24 -17.90
CA ASN A 94 -8.87 -9.08 -17.63
C ASN A 94 -9.34 -7.61 -17.44
N GLY A 95 -8.71 -6.66 -18.15
CA GLY A 95 -9.02 -5.23 -18.03
C GLY A 95 -8.42 -4.56 -16.78
N ALA A 96 -7.56 -5.26 -16.05
CA ALA A 96 -6.79 -4.74 -14.92
C ALA A 96 -5.32 -4.53 -15.31
N THR A 97 -4.66 -3.60 -14.60
CA THR A 97 -3.20 -3.48 -14.67
C THR A 97 -2.60 -4.26 -13.52
N THR A 98 -1.79 -5.28 -13.84
CA THR A 98 -1.18 -6.17 -12.86
C THR A 98 0.33 -5.92 -12.82
N LEU A 99 0.87 -5.70 -11.62
CA LEU A 99 2.29 -5.72 -11.33
C LEU A 99 2.64 -7.13 -10.87
N ARG A 100 3.19 -7.93 -11.78
CA ARG A 100 3.59 -9.31 -11.53
C ARG A 100 5.06 -9.36 -11.12
N PRO A 101 5.41 -9.93 -9.97
CA PRO A 101 6.82 -10.00 -9.58
C PRO A 101 7.57 -10.99 -10.49
N GLN A 102 8.82 -10.68 -10.80
CA GLN A 102 9.71 -11.59 -11.52
C GLN A 102 10.13 -12.78 -10.64
N ASP A 103 10.27 -12.55 -9.34
CA ASP A 103 10.41 -13.60 -8.33
C ASP A 103 9.03 -14.13 -7.91
N ARG A 104 8.78 -15.42 -8.15
CA ARG A 104 7.50 -16.06 -7.81
C ARG A 104 7.26 -16.22 -6.31
N ASN A 105 8.26 -15.97 -5.48
CA ASN A 105 8.12 -15.92 -4.03
C ASN A 105 7.74 -14.50 -3.53
N ARG A 106 7.25 -13.61 -4.39
CA ARG A 106 6.74 -12.29 -3.99
C ARG A 106 5.26 -12.18 -4.31
N GLY A 107 4.56 -11.32 -3.58
CA GLY A 107 3.17 -10.99 -3.88
C GLY A 107 3.04 -10.15 -5.15
N SER A 108 1.84 -10.16 -5.74
CA SER A 108 1.48 -9.32 -6.89
C SER A 108 0.49 -8.23 -6.51
N TYR A 109 0.39 -7.21 -7.36
CA TYR A 109 -0.59 -6.15 -7.20
C TYR A 109 -1.46 -6.04 -8.44
N GLN A 110 -2.76 -5.82 -8.27
CA GLN A 110 -3.69 -5.61 -9.35
C GLN A 110 -4.48 -4.33 -9.14
N ILE A 111 -4.54 -3.50 -10.18
CA ILE A 111 -5.24 -2.23 -10.21
C ILE A 111 -6.54 -2.41 -10.99
N LEU A 112 -7.66 -2.20 -10.31
CA LEU A 112 -9.00 -2.33 -10.87
C LEU A 112 -9.69 -0.97 -10.92
N VAL A 113 -10.37 -0.68 -12.04
CA VAL A 113 -11.34 0.41 -12.10
C VAL A 113 -12.65 -0.04 -11.46
N ARG A 114 -13.14 0.74 -10.52
CA ARG A 114 -14.41 0.57 -9.82
C ARG A 114 -15.43 1.61 -10.28
N ARG A 115 -16.64 1.54 -9.74
CA ARG A 115 -17.71 2.49 -10.09
C ARG A 115 -17.27 3.93 -9.83
N HIS A 116 -17.74 4.83 -10.69
CA HIS A 116 -17.41 6.26 -10.65
C HIS A 116 -15.93 6.60 -10.87
N GLY A 117 -15.17 5.73 -11.57
CA GLY A 117 -13.78 6.00 -11.95
C GLY A 117 -12.77 5.85 -10.82
N ARG A 118 -13.21 5.38 -9.64
CA ARG A 118 -12.32 5.09 -8.51
C ARG A 118 -11.47 3.86 -8.79
N LEU A 119 -10.36 3.74 -8.10
CA LEU A 119 -9.45 2.63 -8.25
C LEU A 119 -9.41 1.78 -6.99
N GLU A 120 -9.24 0.49 -7.15
CA GLU A 120 -8.91 -0.44 -6.06
C GLU A 120 -7.58 -1.12 -6.37
N LEU A 121 -6.68 -1.10 -5.40
CA LEU A 121 -5.48 -1.90 -5.40
C LEU A 121 -5.75 -3.19 -4.62
N ILE A 122 -5.67 -4.31 -5.32
CA ILE A 122 -5.67 -5.63 -4.72
C ILE A 122 -4.21 -6.06 -4.57
N GLU A 123 -3.85 -6.48 -3.37
CA GLU A 123 -2.60 -7.18 -3.11
C GLU A 123 -2.89 -8.69 -3.02
N THR A 124 -2.09 -9.49 -3.70
CA THR A 124 -2.09 -10.95 -3.57
C THR A 124 -0.78 -11.40 -2.96
N ASP A 125 -0.83 -12.04 -1.80
CA ASP A 125 0.36 -12.55 -1.11
C ASP A 125 0.90 -13.82 -1.80
N GLN A 126 2.07 -14.29 -1.37
CA GLN A 126 2.78 -15.44 -1.91
C GLN A 126 1.97 -16.74 -1.82
N ASP A 127 1.06 -16.84 -0.85
CA ASP A 127 0.16 -17.98 -0.67
C ASP A 127 -1.09 -17.91 -1.58
N GLY A 128 -1.21 -16.86 -2.40
CA GLY A 128 -2.34 -16.63 -3.29
C GLY A 128 -3.55 -15.97 -2.62
N SER A 129 -3.46 -15.58 -1.35
CA SER A 129 -4.52 -14.83 -0.68
C SER A 129 -4.56 -13.39 -1.20
N SER A 130 -5.74 -12.96 -1.66
CA SER A 130 -5.94 -11.61 -2.18
C SER A 130 -6.74 -10.75 -1.21
N THR A 131 -6.29 -9.52 -0.99
CA THR A 131 -6.97 -8.52 -0.15
C THR A 131 -6.98 -7.15 -0.81
N SER A 132 -8.01 -6.35 -0.51
CA SER A 132 -8.03 -4.95 -0.93
C SER A 132 -7.07 -4.15 -0.05
N ALA A 133 -5.96 -3.70 -0.62
CA ALA A 133 -4.97 -2.89 0.07
C ALA A 133 -5.43 -1.43 0.22
N LEU A 134 -5.93 -0.82 -0.86
CA LEU A 134 -6.30 0.59 -0.88
C LEU A 134 -7.37 0.87 -1.95
N PHE A 135 -8.35 1.72 -1.61
CA PHE A 135 -9.16 2.41 -2.61
C PHE A 135 -8.60 3.81 -2.83
N ALA A 136 -8.44 4.23 -4.09
CA ALA A 136 -7.94 5.54 -4.46
C ALA A 136 -8.97 6.31 -5.31
N ALA A 137 -8.98 7.63 -5.20
CA ALA A 137 -9.84 8.49 -5.98
C ALA A 137 -9.48 8.46 -7.48
N ASP A 138 -8.20 8.41 -7.80
CA ASP A 138 -7.64 8.45 -9.16
C ASP A 138 -6.23 7.82 -9.21
N MET A 139 -5.65 7.78 -10.41
CA MET A 139 -4.31 7.23 -10.66
C MET A 139 -3.21 8.03 -9.99
N GLU A 140 -3.34 9.34 -9.83
CA GLU A 140 -2.33 10.16 -9.16
C GLU A 140 -2.18 9.68 -7.72
N VAL A 141 -3.28 9.56 -6.99
CA VAL A 141 -3.25 9.06 -5.60
C VAL A 141 -2.67 7.65 -5.52
N LEU A 142 -3.09 6.78 -6.42
CA LEU A 142 -2.65 5.40 -6.42
C LEU A 142 -1.14 5.27 -6.72
N GLU A 143 -0.61 6.05 -7.65
CA GLU A 143 0.82 6.02 -7.98
C GLU A 143 1.69 6.52 -6.83
N HIS A 144 1.27 7.56 -6.11
CA HIS A 144 2.02 7.99 -4.91
C HIS A 144 2.10 6.91 -3.85
N TYR A 145 1.02 6.13 -3.68
CA TYR A 145 1.02 4.97 -2.81
C TYR A 145 1.95 3.85 -3.33
N LEU A 146 1.89 3.54 -4.62
CA LEU A 146 2.76 2.54 -5.26
C LEU A 146 4.24 2.94 -5.18
N MET A 147 4.59 4.23 -5.29
CA MET A 147 5.96 4.70 -5.15
C MET A 147 6.58 4.27 -3.81
N ALA A 148 5.79 4.28 -2.73
CA ALA A 148 6.26 3.86 -1.41
C ALA A 148 6.41 2.35 -1.29
N ILE A 149 5.41 1.58 -1.72
CA ILE A 149 5.49 0.11 -1.73
C ILE A 149 6.71 -0.36 -2.52
N LEU A 150 6.85 0.14 -3.75
CA LEU A 150 7.95 -0.24 -4.63
C LEU A 150 9.30 0.33 -4.15
N GLY A 151 9.27 1.47 -3.47
CA GLY A 151 10.44 2.06 -2.84
C GLY A 151 11.04 1.18 -1.76
N ASP A 152 10.22 0.58 -0.89
CA ASP A 152 10.69 -0.37 0.12
C ASP A 152 11.35 -1.59 -0.54
N GLU A 153 10.75 -2.14 -1.60
CA GLU A 153 11.33 -3.27 -2.34
C GLU A 153 12.69 -2.93 -2.99
N ILE A 154 12.85 -1.70 -3.48
CA ILE A 154 14.12 -1.24 -4.05
C ILE A 154 15.16 -1.00 -2.97
N ARG A 155 14.78 -0.43 -1.83
CA ARG A 155 15.68 -0.26 -0.69
C ARG A 155 16.22 -1.59 -0.18
N ASP A 156 15.35 -2.61 -0.11
CA ASP A 156 15.74 -3.98 0.23
C ASP A 156 16.80 -4.53 -0.75
N GLN A 157 16.59 -4.34 -2.06
CA GLN A 157 17.54 -4.77 -3.09
C GLN A 157 18.89 -4.02 -3.04
N LEU A 158 18.87 -2.78 -2.59
CA LEU A 158 20.05 -1.92 -2.45
C LEU A 158 20.72 -2.03 -1.06
N ASP A 159 20.22 -2.91 -0.17
CA ASP A 159 20.67 -3.04 1.22
C ASP A 159 20.63 -1.69 1.99
N LEU A 160 19.63 -0.86 1.69
CA LEU A 160 19.34 0.37 2.42
C LEU A 160 18.34 0.08 3.54
N GLU A 161 18.55 0.71 4.71
CA GLU A 161 17.58 0.64 5.80
C GLU A 161 16.22 1.15 5.34
N TYR A 162 15.11 0.53 5.74
CA TYR A 162 13.79 1.04 5.40
C TYR A 162 13.56 2.45 5.97
N LEU A 163 12.76 3.26 5.27
CA LEU A 163 12.35 4.55 5.78
C LEU A 163 11.26 4.35 6.85
N GLU A 164 11.55 4.76 8.07
CA GLU A 164 10.56 4.77 9.16
C GLU A 164 9.62 5.97 8.98
N LEU A 165 8.56 5.77 8.20
CA LEU A 165 7.54 6.77 7.93
C LEU A 165 6.60 6.93 9.14
N PRO A 166 6.51 8.11 9.78
CA PRO A 166 5.54 8.33 10.86
C PRO A 166 4.12 8.09 10.38
N TRP A 167 3.33 7.35 11.16
CA TRP A 167 1.97 6.99 10.77
C TRP A 167 0.90 7.27 11.84
N ALA A 168 1.31 7.79 13.00
CA ALA A 168 0.38 8.17 14.04
C ALA A 168 -0.58 9.28 13.54
N ALA A 169 -1.79 9.32 14.08
CA ALA A 169 -2.83 10.26 13.64
C ALA A 169 -2.42 11.74 13.79
N ASP A 170 -1.57 12.06 14.77
CA ASP A 170 -1.01 13.41 14.99
C ASP A 170 0.09 13.79 13.97
N ALA A 171 0.59 12.82 13.22
CA ALA A 171 1.52 13.05 12.11
C ALA A 171 0.78 13.26 10.77
N LEU A 172 -0.55 13.30 10.74
CA LEU A 172 -1.32 13.55 9.51
C LEU A 172 -0.94 14.90 8.89
N HIS A 173 -0.80 14.92 7.55
CA HIS A 173 -0.49 16.17 6.86
C HIS A 173 -1.65 17.19 7.02
N PRO A 174 -1.38 18.48 7.35
CA PRO A 174 -2.43 19.46 7.73
C PRO A 174 -3.48 19.79 6.66
N GLN A 175 -3.22 19.45 5.39
CA GLN A 175 -4.17 19.64 4.29
C GLN A 175 -5.18 18.48 4.15
N PHE A 176 -5.15 17.52 5.07
CA PHE A 176 -6.01 16.36 5.05
C PHE A 176 -6.69 16.13 6.40
N THR A 177 -7.76 15.37 6.35
CA THR A 177 -8.48 14.85 7.52
C THR A 177 -8.73 13.37 7.33
N LEU A 178 -8.91 12.65 8.44
CA LEU A 178 -9.35 11.26 8.44
C LEU A 178 -10.82 11.21 8.88
N SER A 179 -11.63 10.41 8.20
CA SER A 179 -12.99 10.14 8.64
C SER A 179 -13.02 9.29 9.91
N ALA A 180 -14.19 9.23 10.56
CA ALA A 180 -14.50 8.09 11.41
C ALA A 180 -14.47 6.79 10.59
N VAL A 181 -14.38 5.64 11.28
CA VAL A 181 -14.48 4.34 10.64
C VAL A 181 -15.92 4.12 10.20
N GLU A 182 -16.14 3.96 8.91
CA GLU A 182 -17.44 3.73 8.29
C GLU A 182 -17.38 2.45 7.46
N ASN A 183 -18.28 1.50 7.71
CA ASN A 183 -18.33 0.22 7.00
C ASN A 183 -16.99 -0.57 7.01
N GLY A 184 -16.20 -0.40 8.07
CA GLY A 184 -14.89 -1.05 8.22
C GLY A 184 -13.75 -0.36 7.46
N TYR A 185 -13.94 0.89 7.03
CA TYR A 185 -12.90 1.68 6.36
C TYR A 185 -12.75 3.04 7.03
N GLN A 186 -11.52 3.53 7.05
CA GLN A 186 -11.23 4.94 7.29
C GLN A 186 -10.85 5.58 5.96
N THR A 187 -11.26 6.84 5.77
CA THR A 187 -11.07 7.59 4.52
C THR A 187 -10.20 8.82 4.78
N LEU A 188 -9.14 8.96 3.99
CA LEU A 188 -8.37 10.19 3.86
C LEU A 188 -9.13 11.17 2.98
N ARG A 189 -9.31 12.40 3.44
CA ARG A 189 -10.03 13.48 2.74
C ARG A 189 -9.20 14.74 2.69
N ARG A 190 -9.36 15.51 1.61
CA ARG A 190 -8.93 16.92 1.55
C ARG A 190 -9.77 17.75 2.54
N LEU A 191 -9.32 18.96 2.85
CA LEU A 191 -10.05 19.89 3.75
C LEU A 191 -11.43 20.31 3.23
N ASP A 192 -11.66 20.26 1.92
CA ASP A 192 -12.97 20.51 1.29
C ASP A 192 -13.96 19.33 1.45
N GLY A 193 -13.53 18.24 2.11
CA GLY A 193 -14.31 17.01 2.30
C GLY A 193 -14.19 16.01 1.15
N SER A 194 -13.52 16.36 0.06
CA SER A 194 -13.30 15.48 -1.09
C SER A 194 -12.47 14.27 -0.69
N PRO A 195 -12.94 13.04 -0.98
CA PRO A 195 -12.25 11.84 -0.55
C PRO A 195 -11.11 11.47 -1.50
N VAL A 196 -9.99 11.04 -0.92
CA VAL A 196 -8.71 10.84 -1.62
C VAL A 196 -8.37 9.36 -1.67
N ALA A 197 -8.39 8.69 -0.52
CA ALA A 197 -8.13 7.27 -0.41
C ALA A 197 -8.88 6.67 0.77
N ALA A 198 -9.14 5.37 0.75
CA ALA A 198 -9.70 4.64 1.87
C ALA A 198 -8.97 3.32 2.09
N ALA A 199 -8.70 3.01 3.35
CA ALA A 199 -8.02 1.79 3.77
C ALA A 199 -8.86 1.06 4.81
N ARG A 200 -8.83 -0.28 4.74
CA ARG A 200 -9.59 -1.14 5.64
C ARG A 200 -9.06 -1.00 7.07
N CYS A 201 -9.98 -0.97 8.03
CA CYS A 201 -9.67 -1.13 9.44
C CYS A 201 -9.89 -2.60 9.83
N GLU A 202 -9.01 -3.11 10.68
CA GLU A 202 -9.26 -4.37 11.37
C GLU A 202 -10.30 -4.14 12.48
N ALA A 203 -10.89 -5.23 12.99
CA ALA A 203 -11.91 -5.12 14.04
C ALA A 203 -11.34 -4.38 15.27
N ASP A 204 -11.88 -3.18 15.53
CA ASP A 204 -11.51 -2.25 16.61
C ASP A 204 -10.07 -1.70 16.57
N ASP A 205 -9.33 -1.88 15.47
CA ASP A 205 -7.98 -1.36 15.29
C ASP A 205 -7.82 -0.58 13.98
N THR A 206 -7.38 0.68 14.12
CA THR A 206 -7.14 1.60 13.01
C THR A 206 -5.67 1.64 12.60
N ALA A 207 -4.77 0.95 13.30
CA ALA A 207 -3.32 1.02 13.07
C ALA A 207 -2.94 0.69 11.62
N VAL A 208 -3.55 -0.35 11.02
CA VAL A 208 -3.32 -0.69 9.61
C VAL A 208 -3.75 0.45 8.69
N SER A 209 -4.95 1.00 8.91
CA SER A 209 -5.45 2.10 8.09
C SER A 209 -4.60 3.38 8.23
N LEU A 210 -4.19 3.71 9.46
CA LEU A 210 -3.30 4.84 9.74
C LEU A 210 -1.92 4.65 9.10
N ALA A 211 -1.35 3.43 9.18
CA ALA A 211 -0.10 3.07 8.52
C ALA A 211 -0.13 3.30 7.01
N LEU A 212 -1.29 3.15 6.36
CA LEU A 212 -1.41 3.43 4.93
C LEU A 212 -1.72 4.91 4.63
N LEU A 213 -2.69 5.49 5.35
CA LEU A 213 -3.27 6.78 4.99
C LEU A 213 -2.44 7.98 5.46
N VAL A 214 -1.77 7.89 6.62
CA VAL A 214 -0.96 9.00 7.13
C VAL A 214 0.27 9.22 6.25
N PRO A 215 1.10 8.21 5.93
CA PRO A 215 2.20 8.41 4.97
C PRO A 215 1.72 8.88 3.62
N LEU A 216 0.64 8.31 3.09
CA LEU A 216 0.06 8.74 1.81
C LEU A 216 -0.28 10.23 1.81
N SER A 217 -0.79 10.78 2.91
CA SER A 217 -1.10 12.21 3.01
C SER A 217 0.12 13.13 2.80
N HIS A 218 1.32 12.67 3.17
CA HIS A 218 2.58 13.39 2.93
C HIS A 218 3.17 13.08 1.56
N LEU A 219 3.09 11.83 1.10
CA LEU A 219 3.58 11.45 -0.24
C LEU A 219 2.91 12.29 -1.33
N LEU A 220 1.60 12.55 -1.20
CA LEU A 220 0.79 13.37 -2.12
C LEU A 220 1.22 14.85 -2.22
N THR A 221 2.21 15.28 -1.43
CA THR A 221 2.71 16.66 -1.44
C THR A 221 3.98 16.83 -2.28
N PHE A 222 4.57 15.71 -2.70
CA PHE A 222 5.73 15.66 -3.57
C PHE A 222 5.33 15.15 -4.95
N ASP A 223 6.11 15.47 -5.97
CA ASP A 223 5.99 14.79 -7.26
C ASP A 223 6.67 13.41 -7.22
N LEU A 224 6.30 12.52 -8.15
CA LEU A 224 6.87 11.17 -8.23
C LEU A 224 8.39 11.15 -8.39
N PRO A 225 9.05 12.04 -9.19
CA PRO A 225 10.50 12.12 -9.24
C PRO A 225 11.15 12.46 -7.89
N THR A 226 10.55 13.33 -7.10
CA THR A 226 11.06 13.69 -5.78
C THR A 226 10.88 12.56 -4.79
N LEU A 227 9.76 11.83 -4.84
CA LEU A 227 9.58 10.60 -4.06
C LEU A 227 10.63 9.55 -4.42
N LYS A 228 10.87 9.32 -5.72
CA LYS A 228 11.93 8.41 -6.18
C LYS A 228 13.30 8.78 -5.58
N ARG A 229 13.65 10.07 -5.58
CA ARG A 229 14.89 10.55 -4.95
C ARG A 229 14.90 10.29 -3.45
N ALA A 230 13.80 10.55 -2.75
CA ALA A 230 13.67 10.29 -1.32
C ALA A 230 13.88 8.80 -0.98
N PHE A 231 13.26 7.88 -1.71
CA PHE A 231 13.43 6.45 -1.46
C PHE A 231 14.82 5.91 -1.81
N LEU A 232 15.62 6.63 -2.60
CA LEU A 232 17.03 6.30 -2.88
C LEU A 232 18.01 6.99 -1.94
N ASP A 233 17.58 8.02 -1.22
CA ASP A 233 18.41 8.72 -0.24
C ASP A 233 18.53 7.91 1.05
N VAL A 234 19.72 7.87 1.65
CA VAL A 234 20.01 7.04 2.83
C VAL A 234 19.05 7.37 3.98
N VAL A 235 18.75 8.66 4.19
CA VAL A 235 17.91 9.13 5.31
C VAL A 235 16.51 9.55 4.87
N GLY A 236 16.16 9.38 3.60
CA GLY A 236 14.85 9.68 3.05
C GLY A 236 14.65 11.15 2.66
N ALA A 237 15.71 11.95 2.50
CA ALA A 237 15.56 13.35 2.11
C ALA A 237 15.09 13.48 0.63
N PRO A 238 14.19 14.41 0.29
CA PRO A 238 13.63 15.47 1.14
C PRO A 238 12.32 15.08 1.84
N LEU A 239 11.82 13.85 1.71
CA LEU A 239 10.58 13.42 2.36
C LEU A 239 10.71 13.47 3.89
N LEU A 240 11.87 13.03 4.40
CA LEU A 240 12.18 13.00 5.82
C LEU A 240 13.31 13.97 6.16
N ALA A 241 13.20 14.57 7.34
CA ALA A 241 14.26 15.28 8.03
C ALA A 241 14.27 14.84 9.50
N ASN A 242 15.39 14.27 9.95
CA ASN A 242 15.54 13.76 11.33
C ASN A 242 14.45 12.76 11.74
N GLY A 243 14.07 11.84 10.83
CA GLY A 243 13.05 10.81 11.09
C GLY A 243 11.60 11.33 11.18
N ARG A 244 11.36 12.58 10.79
CA ARG A 244 10.01 13.18 10.70
C ARG A 244 9.77 13.65 9.28
N TYR A 245 8.50 13.76 8.88
CA TYR A 245 8.17 14.39 7.61
C TYR A 245 8.73 15.82 7.56
N ALA A 246 9.45 16.12 6.49
CA ALA A 246 9.96 17.46 6.27
C ALA A 246 8.78 18.42 6.06
N ALA A 247 8.89 19.62 6.63
CA ALA A 247 7.97 20.69 6.26
C ALA A 247 8.20 21.00 4.77
N ILE A 248 7.13 20.96 3.97
CA ILE A 248 7.23 21.37 2.57
C ILE A 248 7.46 22.88 2.57
N ALA A 249 8.70 23.30 2.35
CA ALA A 249 8.95 24.65 1.89
C ALA A 249 8.26 24.77 0.53
N ASP A 250 7.39 25.77 0.36
CA ASP A 250 6.56 26.03 -0.83
C ASP A 250 7.41 26.02 -2.12
N HIS A 251 7.65 24.84 -2.69
CA HIS A 251 8.51 24.63 -3.86
C HIS A 251 7.76 24.89 -5.19
N ARG A 252 6.48 25.33 -5.11
CA ARG A 252 5.70 25.76 -6.29
C ARG A 252 5.87 27.23 -6.67
N ARG A 253 6.87 27.92 -6.13
CA ARG A 253 7.28 29.27 -6.58
C ARG A 253 8.72 29.30 -7.03
N ARG A 254 9.05 28.73 -8.19
CA ARG A 254 10.12 29.22 -9.08
C ARG A 254 9.77 28.88 -10.52
#